data_AF-A0A392RVD0-F1
#
_entry.id   AF-A0A392RVD0-F1
#
_cell.length_a   1.000
_cell.length_b   1.000
_cell.length_c   1.000
_cell.angle_alpha   90.00
_cell.angle_beta   90.00
_cell.angle_gamma   90.00
#
_symmetry.space_group_name_H-M   'P 1'
#
loop_
_entity.id
_entity.type
_entity.pdbx_description
1 polymer ?
#
loop_
_entity_poly.entity_id
_entity_poly.type
_entity_poly.pdbx_seq_one_letter_code
_entity_poly.pdbx_strand_id
1 'polypeptide(L)' 'MNAKLLTDVLKVAVRPKVDDETGIVKREEVVKAIKRIMEGDESFEIRKRIEELRDGAANALSENGSSRKALSDLALKWH' A
#
# COMPACT_ATOMS: atom_id res chain seq x y z
N MET A 1 10.46 -7.14 -1.90
CA MET A 1 9.74 -7.40 -0.64
C MET A 1 8.46 -6.58 -0.56
N ASN A 2 8.55 -5.25 -0.64
CA ASN A 2 7.41 -4.33 -0.52
C ASN A 2 6.25 -4.63 -1.49
N ALA A 3 6.56 -4.94 -2.77
CA ALA A 3 5.53 -5.27 -3.74
C ALA A 3 4.64 -6.45 -3.30
N LYS A 4 5.23 -7.55 -2.82
CA LYS A 4 4.49 -8.71 -2.32
C LYS A 4 3.67 -8.38 -1.06
N LEU A 5 4.22 -7.56 -0.16
CA LEU A 5 3.49 -7.11 1.04
C LEU A 5 2.23 -6.32 0.63
N LEU A 6 2.38 -5.34 -0.27
CA LEU A 6 1.28 -4.48 -0.70
C LEU A 6 0.22 -5.24 -1.50
N THR A 7 0.61 -6.23 -2.30
CA THR A 7 -0.31 -7.01 -3.15
C THR A 7 -0.95 -8.17 -2.40
N ASP A 8 -0.17 -8.96 -1.68
CA ASP A 8 -0.60 -10.27 -1.19
C ASP A 8 -1.17 -10.18 0.23
N VAL A 9 -0.57 -9.32 1.07
CA VAL A 9 -0.94 -9.18 2.49
C VAL A 9 -1.90 -8.03 2.69
N LEU A 10 -1.49 -6.82 2.33
CA LEU A 10 -2.31 -5.61 2.52
C LEU A 10 -3.40 -5.48 1.45
N LYS A 11 -3.22 -6.13 0.30
CA LYS A 11 -4.18 -6.15 -0.82
C LYS A 11 -4.65 -4.75 -1.22
N VAL A 12 -3.71 -3.81 -1.29
CA VAL A 12 -3.90 -2.40 -1.69
C VAL A 12 -3.19 -2.07 -3.01
N ALA A 13 -2.60 -3.07 -3.67
CA ALA A 13 -1.87 -2.87 -4.91
C ALA A 13 -2.13 -4.02 -5.89
N VAL A 14 -2.01 -3.71 -7.18
CA VAL A 14 -2.07 -4.70 -8.27
C VAL A 14 -0.67 -4.85 -8.86
N ARG A 15 -0.25 -6.09 -9.07
CA ARG A 15 1.00 -6.41 -9.76
C ARG A 15 0.71 -6.97 -11.15
N PRO A 16 1.17 -6.33 -12.23
CA PRO A 16 1.05 -6.91 -13.57
C PRO A 16 1.90 -8.17 -13.68
N LYS A 17 1.47 -9.12 -14.51
CA LYS A 17 2.27 -10.32 -14.77
C LYS A 17 3.45 -9.98 -15.67
N VAL A 18 4.59 -10.58 -15.35
CA VAL A 18 5.81 -10.52 -16.16
C VAL A 18 5.80 -11.75 -17.05
N ASP A 19 6.24 -11.60 -18.30
CA ASP A 19 6.50 -12.73 -19.18
C ASP A 19 7.75 -13.49 -18.70
N ASP A 20 7.61 -14.78 -18.42
CA ASP A 20 8.68 -15.57 -17.77
C ASP A 20 9.92 -15.78 -18.67
N GLU A 21 9.76 -15.70 -19.99
CA GLU A 21 10.86 -15.88 -20.95
C GLU A 21 11.65 -14.58 -21.16
N THR A 22 10.94 -13.48 -21.37
CA THR A 22 11.55 -12.18 -21.71
C THR A 22 11.81 -11.31 -20.50
N GLY A 23 11.17 -11.59 -19.36
CA GLY A 23 11.21 -10.74 -18.18
C GLY A 23 10.49 -9.39 -18.37
N ILE A 24 9.74 -9.22 -19.46
CA ILE A 24 9.08 -7.96 -19.83
C ILE A 24 7.58 -8.03 -19.48
N VAL A 25 7.05 -6.94 -18.95
CA VAL A 25 5.59 -6.77 -18.81
C VAL A 25 5.01 -6.32 -20.14
N LYS A 26 4.14 -7.15 -20.72
CA LYS A 26 3.48 -6.83 -21.99
C LYS A 26 2.45 -5.73 -21.82
N ARG A 27 2.17 -4.99 -22.90
CA ARG A 27 1.23 -3.86 -22.90
C ARG A 27 -0.15 -4.25 -22.38
N GLU A 28 -0.60 -5.46 -22.70
CA GLU A 28 -1.90 -6.00 -22.30
C GLU A 28 -2.00 -6.15 -20.78
N GLU A 29 -0.93 -6.60 -20.13
CA GLU A 29 -0.87 -6.74 -18.66
C GLU A 29 -0.83 -5.37 -17.98
N VAL A 30 -0.20 -4.36 -18.59
CA VAL A 30 -0.26 -2.97 -18.11
C VAL A 30 -1.70 -2.44 -18.18
N VAL A 31 -2.38 -2.59 -19.32
CA VAL A 31 -3.77 -2.15 -19.49
C VAL A 31 -4.68 -2.86 -18.48
N LYS A 32 -4.50 -4.16 -18.27
CA LYS A 32 -5.26 -4.93 -17.29
C LYS A 32 -5.03 -4.44 -15.86
N ALA A 33 -3.79 -4.15 -15.48
CA ALA A 33 -3.48 -3.61 -14.16
C ALA A 33 -4.14 -2.24 -13.93
N ILE A 34 -4.09 -1.35 -14.94
CA ILE A 34 -4.76 -0.04 -14.88
C ILE A 34 -6.27 -0.22 -14.68
N LYS A 35 -6.92 -1.08 -15.49
CA LYS A 35 -8.36 -1.33 -15.36
C LYS A 35 -8.74 -1.85 -13.98
N ARG A 36 -7.98 -2.78 -13.41
CA ARG A 36 -8.22 -3.31 -12.04
C ARG A 36 -8.13 -2.23 -10.95
N ILE A 37 -7.28 -1.23 -11.13
CA ILE A 37 -7.10 -0.12 -10.18
C ILE A 37 -8.16 0.98 -10.38
N MET A 38 -8.67 1.14 -11.59
CA MET A 38 -9.54 2.27 -11.94
C MET A 38 -11.02 1.90 -11.95
N GLU A 39 -11.36 0.67 -12.34
CA GLU A 39 -12.70 0.21 -12.68
C GLU A 39 -13.08 -1.06 -11.90
N GLY A 40 -14.39 -1.28 -11.74
CA GLY A 40 -14.96 -2.49 -11.13
C GLY A 40 -14.81 -2.58 -9.61
N ASP A 41 -15.28 -3.70 -9.06
CA ASP A 41 -15.37 -3.92 -7.60
C ASP A 41 -13.99 -3.98 -6.93
N GLU A 42 -12.98 -4.51 -7.64
CA GLU A 42 -11.62 -4.58 -7.11
C GLU A 42 -11.02 -3.19 -6.87
N SER A 43 -11.28 -2.22 -7.75
CA SER A 43 -10.86 -0.83 -7.60
C SER A 43 -11.46 -0.20 -6.33
N PHE A 44 -12.74 -0.45 -6.08
CA PHE A 44 -13.42 0.04 -4.88
C PHE A 44 -12.80 -0.55 -3.60
N GLU A 45 -12.59 -1.86 -3.55
CA GLU A 45 -11.98 -2.52 -2.39
C GLU A 45 -10.55 -2.06 -2.12
N ILE A 46 -9.75 -1.86 -3.18
CA ILE A 46 -8.39 -1.31 -3.05
C ILE A 46 -8.45 0.10 -2.45
N ARG A 47 -9.32 0.98 -2.98
CA ARG A 47 -9.45 2.35 -2.48
C ARG A 47 -9.90 2.38 -1.04
N LYS A 48 -10.92 1.60 -0.68
CA LYS A 48 -11.41 1.51 0.71
C LYS A 48 -10.29 1.15 1.69
N ARG A 49 -9.49 0.12 1.39
CA ARG A 49 -8.35 -0.26 2.23
C ARG A 49 -7.27 0.82 2.30
N ILE A 50 -7.02 1.52 1.20
CA ILE A 50 -6.08 2.65 1.19
C ILE A 50 -6.59 3.79 2.08
N GLU A 51 -7.89 4.07 2.09
CA GLU A 51 -8.50 5.08 2.96
C GLU A 51 -8.35 4.71 4.43
N GLU A 52 -8.61 3.46 4.80
CA GLU A 52 -8.38 2.95 6.16
C GLU A 52 -6.90 3.11 6.58
N LEU A 53 -5.95 2.78 5.69
CA LEU A 53 -4.53 2.97 5.95
C LEU A 53 -4.13 4.45 6.05
N ARG A 54 -4.71 5.32 5.21
CA ARG A 54 -4.49 6.77 5.25
C ARG A 54 -4.92 7.33 6.60
N ASP A 55 -6.12 6.98 7.06
CA ASP A 55 -6.66 7.48 8.31
C ASP A 55 -5.88 6.91 9.51
N GLY A 56 -5.47 5.63 9.45
CA GLY A 56 -4.58 5.03 10.44
C GLY A 56 -3.21 5.72 10.53
N ALA A 57 -2.61 6.07 9.39
CA ALA A 57 -1.34 6.79 9.34
C ALA A 57 -1.48 8.21 9.94
N ALA A 58 -2.55 8.94 9.58
CA ALA A 58 -2.83 10.26 10.14
C ALA A 58 -3.00 10.20 11.67
N ASN A 59 -3.77 9.22 12.17
CA ASN A 59 -3.99 9.02 13.60
C ASN A 59 -2.68 8.71 14.34
N ALA A 60 -1.83 7.84 13.78
CA ALA A 60 -0.55 7.48 14.38
C ALA A 60 0.44 8.67 14.49
N LEU A 61 0.31 9.66 13.61
CA LEU A 61 1.15 10.87 13.58
C LEU A 61 0.55 12.09 14.31
N SER A 62 -0.71 12.00 14.74
CA SER A 62 -1.37 13.07 15.50
C SER A 62 -0.64 13.42 16.80
N GLU A 63 -1.00 14.55 17.43
CA GLU A 63 -0.36 15.02 18.69
C GLU A 63 -0.33 13.94 19.79
N ASN A 64 -1.36 13.10 19.87
CA ASN A 64 -1.44 11.98 20.81
C ASN A 64 -1.26 10.61 20.12
N GLY A 65 -0.73 10.60 18.90
CA GLY A 65 -0.57 9.43 18.06
C GLY A 65 0.53 8.48 18.53
N SER A 66 0.38 7.20 18.21
CA SER A 66 1.28 6.14 18.65
C SER A 66 2.72 6.33 18.16
N SER A 67 2.93 6.67 16.89
CA SER A 67 4.26 6.89 16.32
C SER A 67 4.94 8.11 16.94
N ARG A 68 4.19 9.20 17.13
CA ARG A 68 4.72 10.41 17.78
C ARG A 68 5.12 10.12 19.23
N LYS A 69 4.26 9.43 19.99
CA LYS A 69 4.56 9.04 21.36
C LYS A 69 5.80 8.14 21.44
N ALA A 70 5.90 7.12 20.58
CA ALA A 70 7.06 6.23 20.55
C ALA A 70 8.37 6.99 20.30
N LEU A 71 8.35 7.99 19.41
CA LEU A 71 9.52 8.83 19.15
C LEU A 71 9.85 9.75 20.33
N SER A 72 8.83 10.37 20.96
CA SER A 72 9.03 11.18 22.17
C SER A 72 9.60 10.36 23.33
N ASP A 73 9.08 9.16 23.57
CA ASP A 73 9.57 8.26 24.63
C ASP A 73 11.03 7.86 24.39
N LEU A 74 11.43 7.65 23.13
CA LEU A 74 12.82 7.38 22.78
C LEU A 74 13.72 8.59 23.07
N ALA A 75 13.29 9.79 22.66
CA ALA A 75 14.03 11.02 22.90
C ALA A 75 14.23 11.30 24.40
N LEU A 76 13.22 11.01 25.23
CA LEU A 76 13.30 11.14 26.68
C LEU A 76 14.27 10.15 27.33
N LYS A 77 14.42 8.94 26.79
CA LYS A 77 15.35 7.92 27.31
C LYS A 77 16.81 8.17 26.94
N TRP A 78 17.05 8.96 25.90
CA TRP A 78 18.40 9.29 25.44
C TRP A 78 18.98 10.55 26.10
N HIS A 79 18.17 11.26 26.88
CA HIS A 79 18.60 12.29 27.82
C HIS A 79 18.81 11.70 29.21
#